data_AF-A0A7Y8MRH3-F1
#
_entry.id   AF-A0A7Y8MRH3-F1
#
_cell.length_a   1.000
_cell.length_b   1.000
_cell.length_c   1.000
_cell.angle_alpha   90.00
_cell.angle_beta   90.00
_cell.angle_gamma   90.00
#
_symmetry.space_group_name_H-M   'P 1'
#
loop_
_entity.id
_entity.type
_entity.pdbx_description
1 polymer ?
#
loop_
_entity_poly.entity_id
_entity_poly.type
_entity_poly.pdbx_seq_one_letter_code
_entity_poly.pdbx_strand_id
1 'polypeptide(L)'
;MRIGPLRNVIEELSVDQLTQKGARLAKRVDEHVGERIRLRRTMLGFTQEQLAAVLDISYQQVQKYETGANRVSAGRLYEIASHLDVEMGYFFEGLAPTARSGPLPHGGRNRVTIELVRNFSGIADGDVRNAVSTLVKVLANPGEAEPVSAAQRDLAALAGAGDVLPEKDE
;
A
#
# COMPACT_ATOMS: atom_id res chain seq x y z
N MET A 1 -4.25 -14.38 -41.55
CA MET A 1 -3.49 -14.32 -40.28
C MET A 1 -4.41 -13.68 -39.25
N ARG A 2 -4.95 -14.45 -38.29
CA ARG A 2 -5.88 -13.94 -37.27
C ARG A 2 -5.06 -13.31 -36.14
N ILE A 3 -5.16 -12.00 -35.96
CA ILE A 3 -4.62 -11.31 -34.80
C ILE A 3 -5.71 -11.36 -33.73
N GLY A 4 -5.56 -12.25 -32.75
CA GLY A 4 -6.42 -12.28 -31.56
C GLY A 4 -6.13 -11.06 -30.67
N PRO A 5 -7.11 -10.58 -29.88
CA PRO A 5 -6.90 -9.39 -29.07
C PRO A 5 -5.89 -9.70 -27.95
N LEU A 6 -4.96 -8.75 -27.76
CA LEU A 6 -4.01 -8.73 -26.65
C LEU A 6 -4.80 -8.78 -25.34
N ARG A 7 -4.73 -9.94 -24.69
CA ARG A 7 -5.27 -10.20 -23.37
C ARG A 7 -4.47 -9.36 -22.39
N ASN A 8 -5.00 -8.21 -22.00
CA ASN A 8 -4.51 -7.47 -20.83
C ASN A 8 -4.55 -8.41 -19.63
N VAL A 9 -3.38 -8.80 -19.13
CA VAL A 9 -3.20 -9.66 -17.94
C VAL A 9 -3.25 -8.81 -16.68
N ILE A 10 -4.37 -8.11 -16.49
CA ILE A 10 -4.78 -7.66 -15.16
C ILE A 10 -5.96 -8.56 -14.83
N GLU A 11 -5.72 -9.59 -14.02
CA GLU A 11 -6.78 -10.47 -13.50
C GLU A 11 -7.90 -9.62 -12.91
N GLU A 12 -9.06 -9.63 -13.56
CA GLU A 12 -10.33 -9.17 -13.00
C GLU A 12 -10.68 -10.06 -11.80
N LEU A 13 -10.14 -9.71 -10.63
CA LEU A 13 -10.73 -10.16 -9.38
C LEU A 13 -12.11 -9.50 -9.30
N SER A 14 -13.17 -10.29 -9.40
CA SER A 14 -14.53 -9.81 -9.20
C SER A 14 -14.66 -9.09 -7.85
N VAL A 15 -15.48 -8.04 -7.80
CA VAL A 15 -15.77 -7.28 -6.57
C VAL A 15 -16.22 -8.21 -5.42
N ASP A 16 -16.91 -9.30 -5.75
CA ASP A 16 -17.32 -10.32 -4.78
C ASP A 16 -16.12 -11.09 -4.20
N GLN A 17 -15.13 -11.40 -5.04
CA GLN A 17 -13.90 -12.07 -4.62
C GLN A 17 -13.03 -11.16 -3.74
N LEU A 18 -12.98 -9.86 -4.05
CA LEU A 18 -12.30 -8.86 -3.21
C LEU A 18 -12.98 -8.72 -1.84
N THR A 19 -14.31 -8.67 -1.83
CA THR A 19 -15.12 -8.59 -0.60
C THR A 19 -14.94 -9.85 0.26
N GLN A 20 -14.98 -11.03 -0.36
CA GLN A 20 -14.77 -12.30 0.32
C GLN A 20 -13.35 -12.45 0.87
N LYS A 21 -12.33 -12.00 0.13
CA LYS A 21 -10.93 -11.98 0.59
C LYS A 21 -10.74 -11.05 1.79
N GLY A 22 -11.34 -9.86 1.76
CA GLY A 22 -11.34 -8.91 2.87
C GLY A 22 -12.00 -9.47 4.13
N ALA A 23 -13.18 -10.09 3.99
CA ALA A 23 -13.90 -10.71 5.10
C ALA A 23 -13.10 -11.87 5.74
N ARG A 24 -12.43 -12.71 4.93
CA ARG A 24 -11.55 -13.78 5.42
C ARG A 24 -10.33 -13.23 6.15
N LEU A 25 -9.74 -12.14 5.67
CA LEU A 25 -8.63 -11.49 6.35
C LEU A 25 -9.05 -10.94 7.70
N ALA A 26 -10.15 -10.17 7.76
CA ALA A 26 -10.66 -9.62 9.00
C ALA A 26 -10.91 -10.72 10.04
N LYS A 27 -11.55 -11.82 9.63
CA LYS A 27 -11.78 -12.97 10.51
C LYS A 27 -10.48 -13.57 11.07
N ARG A 28 -9.45 -13.75 10.23
CA ARG A 28 -8.15 -14.26 10.68
C ARG A 28 -7.47 -13.33 11.67
N VAL A 29 -7.63 -12.01 11.49
CA VAL A 29 -7.11 -11.02 12.44
C VAL A 29 -7.86 -11.10 13.77
N ASP A 30 -9.20 -11.20 13.73
CA ASP A 30 -10.04 -11.34 14.92
C ASP A 30 -9.67 -12.61 15.72
N GLU A 31 -9.50 -13.75 15.03
CA GLU A 31 -9.07 -15.02 15.63
C GLU A 31 -7.67 -14.91 16.26
N HIS A 32 -6.72 -14.28 15.56
CA HIS A 32 -5.36 -14.08 16.08
C HIS A 32 -5.34 -13.17 17.32
N VAL A 33 -6.06 -12.05 17.29
CA VAL A 33 -6.17 -11.15 18.45
C VAL A 33 -6.75 -11.91 19.65
N GLY A 34 -7.79 -12.72 19.44
CA GLY A 34 -8.36 -13.57 20.47
C GLY A 34 -7.35 -14.54 21.09
N GLU A 35 -6.54 -15.21 20.26
CA GLU A 35 -5.48 -16.11 20.71
C GLU A 35 -4.43 -15.37 21.57
N ARG A 36 -4.03 -14.17 21.16
CA ARG A 36 -3.07 -13.33 21.91
C ARG A 36 -3.62 -12.90 23.27
N ILE A 37 -4.91 -12.53 23.34
CA ILE A 37 -5.60 -12.21 24.61
C ILE A 37 -5.56 -13.42 25.53
N ARG A 38 -5.97 -14.60 25.04
CA ARG A 38 -5.97 -15.85 25.80
C ARG A 38 -4.58 -16.18 26.32
N LEU A 39 -3.58 -16.13 25.45
CA LEU A 39 -2.18 -16.44 25.78
C LEU A 39 -1.70 -15.57 26.94
N ARG A 40 -1.84 -14.24 26.83
CA ARG A 40 -1.37 -13.32 27.88
C ARG A 40 -2.14 -13.49 29.17
N ARG A 41 -3.47 -13.63 29.11
CA ARG A 41 -4.30 -13.93 30.29
C ARG A 41 -3.79 -15.18 31.02
N THR A 42 -3.54 -16.27 30.30
CA THR A 42 -3.04 -17.51 30.90
C THR A 42 -1.64 -17.38 31.48
N MET A 43 -0.75 -16.60 30.86
CA MET A 43 0.59 -16.31 31.40
C MET A 43 0.53 -15.56 32.73
N LEU A 44 -0.46 -14.69 32.90
CA LEU A 44 -0.72 -13.98 34.16
C LEU A 44 -1.50 -14.82 35.18
N GLY A 45 -1.87 -16.06 34.84
CA GLY A 45 -2.63 -16.95 35.72
C GLY A 45 -4.10 -16.54 35.90
N PHE A 46 -4.62 -15.64 35.06
CA PHE A 46 -6.00 -15.19 35.15
C PHE A 46 -6.97 -16.22 34.58
N THR A 47 -8.11 -16.45 35.23
CA THR A 47 -9.25 -17.14 34.62
C THR A 47 -10.02 -16.18 33.70
N GLN A 48 -10.89 -16.71 32.83
CA GLN A 48 -11.72 -15.86 31.98
C GLN A 48 -12.71 -15.02 32.81
N GLU A 49 -13.19 -15.53 33.95
CA GLU A 49 -14.05 -14.80 34.89
C GLU A 49 -13.33 -13.64 35.54
N GLN A 50 -12.05 -13.83 35.91
CA GLN A 50 -11.23 -12.76 36.47
C GLN A 50 -10.98 -11.65 35.45
N LEU A 51 -10.66 -12.01 34.19
CA LEU A 51 -10.53 -11.03 33.11
C LEU A 51 -11.87 -10.33 32.81
N ALA A 52 -12.98 -11.07 32.86
CA ALA A 52 -14.32 -10.52 32.65
C ALA A 52 -14.68 -9.50 33.73
N ALA A 53 -14.34 -9.79 35.00
CA ALA A 53 -14.59 -8.91 36.12
C ALA A 53 -13.83 -7.58 36.02
N VAL A 54 -12.55 -7.60 35.64
CA VAL A 54 -11.77 -6.36 35.50
C VAL A 54 -12.21 -5.51 34.30
N LEU A 55 -12.80 -6.14 33.27
CA LEU A 55 -13.32 -5.47 32.08
C LEU A 55 -14.80 -5.06 32.19
N ASP A 56 -15.46 -5.41 33.30
CA ASP A 56 -16.91 -5.24 33.50
C ASP A 56 -17.76 -5.82 32.34
N ILE A 57 -17.47 -7.07 31.97
CA ILE A 57 -18.21 -7.81 30.94
C ILE A 57 -18.53 -9.24 31.42
N SER A 58 -19.34 -9.97 30.66
CA SER A 58 -19.61 -11.38 30.97
C SER A 58 -18.42 -12.28 30.61
N TYR A 59 -18.25 -13.38 31.35
CA TYR A 59 -17.31 -14.46 31.01
C TYR A 59 -17.49 -14.95 29.56
N GLN A 60 -18.75 -15.09 29.13
CA GLN A 60 -19.08 -15.51 27.77
C GLN A 60 -18.54 -14.53 26.72
N GLN A 61 -18.49 -13.23 27.04
CA GLN A 61 -17.94 -12.22 26.15
C GLN A 61 -16.42 -12.36 26.05
N VAL A 62 -15.72 -12.58 27.17
CA VAL A 62 -14.29 -12.90 27.15
C VAL A 62 -14.02 -14.16 26.31
N GLN A 63 -14.81 -15.22 26.49
CA GLN A 63 -14.69 -16.43 25.68
C GLN A 63 -14.90 -16.14 24.17
N LYS A 64 -15.87 -15.30 23.82
CA LYS A 64 -16.11 -14.88 22.42
C LYS A 64 -14.97 -14.02 21.86
N TYR A 65 -14.32 -13.21 22.68
CA TYR A 65 -13.11 -12.49 22.27
C TYR A 65 -11.95 -13.45 22.05
N GLU A 66 -11.70 -14.37 22.99
CA GLU A 66 -10.59 -15.33 22.89
C GLU A 66 -10.72 -16.33 21.74
N THR A 67 -11.94 -16.56 21.25
CA THR A 67 -12.21 -17.42 20.09
C THR A 67 -12.30 -16.65 18.78
N GLY A 68 -12.23 -15.32 18.79
CA GLY A 68 -12.46 -14.47 17.62
C GLY A 68 -13.90 -14.50 17.10
N ALA A 69 -14.85 -15.10 17.84
CA ALA A 69 -16.27 -15.14 17.48
C ALA A 69 -16.88 -13.73 17.51
N ASN A 70 -16.41 -12.89 18.44
CA ASN A 70 -16.77 -11.47 18.49
C ASN A 70 -15.54 -10.61 18.21
N ARG A 71 -15.73 -9.59 17.38
CA ARG A 71 -14.73 -8.54 17.17
C ARG A 71 -14.52 -7.72 18.43
N VAL A 72 -13.27 -7.39 18.71
CA VAL A 72 -12.89 -6.46 19.77
C VAL A 72 -12.77 -5.08 19.14
N SER A 73 -13.51 -4.09 19.67
CA SER A 73 -13.36 -2.70 19.22
C SER A 73 -12.02 -2.12 19.67
N ALA A 74 -11.52 -1.08 18.98
CA ALA A 74 -10.23 -0.48 19.33
C ALA A 74 -10.16 0.01 20.79
N GLY A 75 -11.23 0.65 21.28
CA GLY A 75 -11.30 1.08 22.69
C GLY A 75 -11.26 -0.10 23.67
N ARG A 76 -11.97 -1.19 23.37
CA ARG A 76 -11.94 -2.39 24.21
C ARG A 76 -10.58 -3.09 24.17
N LEU A 77 -9.93 -3.13 23.02
CA LEU A 77 -8.58 -3.69 22.88
C LEU A 77 -7.56 -2.89 23.72
N TYR A 78 -7.71 -1.57 23.79
CA TYR A 78 -6.89 -0.72 24.64
C TYR A 78 -7.08 -1.00 26.15
N GLU A 79 -8.31 -1.19 26.60
CA GLU A 79 -8.59 -1.61 27.98
C GLU A 79 -7.97 -2.98 28.28
N ILE A 80 -8.14 -3.95 27.39
CA ILE A 80 -7.55 -5.28 27.53
C ILE A 80 -6.02 -5.20 27.59
N ALA A 81 -5.39 -4.39 26.75
CA ALA A 81 -3.94 -4.15 26.78
C ALA A 81 -3.48 -3.67 28.16
N SER A 82 -4.22 -2.70 28.73
CA SER A 82 -3.92 -2.09 30.01
C SER A 82 -4.06 -3.08 31.17
N HIS A 83 -5.11 -3.90 31.17
CA HIS A 83 -5.32 -4.91 32.23
C HIS A 83 -4.41 -6.13 32.13
N LEU A 84 -3.90 -6.43 30.92
CA LEU A 84 -2.98 -7.54 30.68
C LEU A 84 -1.51 -7.10 30.67
N ASP A 85 -1.23 -5.83 30.99
CA ASP A 85 0.11 -5.24 31.05
C ASP A 85 0.94 -5.54 29.78
N VAL A 86 0.40 -5.14 28.64
CA VAL A 86 1.04 -5.25 27.31
C VAL A 86 0.79 -4.00 26.47
N GLU A 87 1.71 -3.69 25.56
CA GLU A 87 1.46 -2.69 24.53
C GLU A 87 0.42 -3.18 23.50
N MET A 88 -0.34 -2.26 22.88
CA MET A 88 -1.35 -2.64 21.86
C MET A 88 -0.77 -3.45 20.69
N GLY A 89 0.50 -3.22 20.33
CA GLY A 89 1.18 -3.96 19.27
C GLY A 89 1.26 -5.47 19.52
N TYR A 90 1.26 -5.89 20.79
CA TYR A 90 1.33 -7.29 21.22
C TYR A 90 0.25 -8.17 20.57
N PHE A 91 -0.96 -7.65 20.38
CA PHE A 91 -2.08 -8.43 19.84
C PHE A 91 -1.98 -8.71 18.34
N PHE A 92 -1.02 -8.09 17.65
CA PHE A 92 -0.81 -8.23 16.21
C PHE A 92 0.55 -8.87 15.87
N GLU A 93 1.35 -9.21 16.87
CA GLU A 93 2.64 -9.87 16.69
C GLU A 93 2.49 -11.23 15.99
N GLY A 94 3.23 -11.43 14.91
CA GLY A 94 3.17 -12.68 14.13
C GLY A 94 2.07 -12.69 13.06
N LEU A 95 1.25 -11.65 12.94
CA LEU A 95 0.46 -11.43 11.74
C LEU A 95 1.37 -10.97 10.60
N ALA A 96 1.40 -11.74 9.51
CA ALA A 96 2.09 -11.34 8.29
C ALA A 96 1.46 -10.03 7.76
N PRO A 97 2.26 -8.98 7.49
CA PRO A 97 1.76 -7.76 6.87
C PRO A 97 1.10 -8.11 5.53
N THR A 98 -0.21 -7.90 5.42
CA THR A 98 -0.94 -8.14 4.17
C THR A 98 -0.79 -7.01 3.17
N ALA A 99 -0.40 -5.83 3.64
CA ALA A 99 -0.02 -4.73 2.78
C ALA A 99 1.46 -4.85 2.42
N ARG A 100 1.76 -4.65 1.14
CA ARG A 100 3.09 -4.30 0.62
C ARG A 100 3.55 -2.92 1.11
N SER A 101 3.17 -2.55 2.34
CA SER A 101 3.76 -1.44 3.06
C SER A 101 5.05 -1.98 3.66
N GLY A 102 6.04 -2.18 2.80
CA GLY A 102 7.41 -2.12 3.29
C GLY A 102 7.57 -0.80 4.06
N PRO A 103 8.50 -0.73 5.02
CA PRO A 103 8.89 0.55 5.58
C PRO A 103 9.06 1.53 4.42
N LEU A 104 8.45 2.72 4.49
CA LEU A 104 8.88 3.81 3.62
C LEU A 104 10.42 3.79 3.69
N PRO A 105 11.15 3.81 2.57
CA PRO A 105 12.61 3.58 2.57
C PRO A 105 13.39 4.46 3.57
N HIS A 106 12.73 5.52 4.05
CA HIS A 106 13.21 6.55 4.95
C HIS A 106 12.51 6.60 6.34
N GLY A 107 11.71 5.59 6.72
CA GLY A 107 11.07 5.47 8.04
C GLY A 107 10.13 6.63 8.42
N GLY A 108 9.57 7.34 7.45
CA GLY A 108 8.70 8.50 7.69
C GLY A 108 9.38 9.72 8.33
N ARG A 109 10.71 9.67 8.55
CA ARG A 109 11.51 10.74 9.20
C ARG A 109 12.46 11.46 8.23
N ASN A 110 12.40 11.17 6.94
CA ASN A 110 13.19 11.90 5.96
C ASN A 110 12.64 13.31 5.80
N ARG A 111 13.38 14.26 6.35
CA ARG A 111 13.11 15.70 6.27
C ARG A 111 12.83 16.15 4.84
N VAL A 112 13.57 15.63 3.86
CA VAL A 112 13.38 15.95 2.43
C VAL A 112 12.01 15.48 1.93
N THR A 113 11.56 14.27 2.32
CA THR A 113 10.22 13.78 1.96
C THR A 113 9.13 14.65 2.58
N ILE A 114 9.29 15.04 3.84
CA ILE A 114 8.31 15.87 4.56
C ILE A 114 8.28 17.30 3.96
N GLU A 115 9.44 17.85 3.59
CA GLU A 115 9.55 19.14 2.90
C GLU A 115 8.92 19.09 1.50
N LEU A 116 9.16 18.02 0.74
CA LEU A 116 8.54 17.82 -0.57
C LEU A 116 7.00 17.81 -0.48
N VAL A 117 6.44 17.04 0.46
CA VAL A 117 4.97 16.99 0.66
C VAL A 117 4.43 18.37 1.02
N ARG A 118 5.07 19.07 1.98
CA ARG A 118 4.65 20.43 2.38
C ARG A 118 4.71 21.43 1.23
N ASN A 119 5.80 21.45 0.48
CA ASN A 119 6.00 22.38 -0.64
C ASN A 119 5.03 22.07 -1.79
N PHE A 120 4.82 20.78 -2.10
CA PHE A 120 3.87 20.35 -3.12
C PHE A 120 2.42 20.77 -2.79
N SER A 121 2.01 20.63 -1.53
CA SER A 121 0.70 21.12 -1.07
C SER A 121 0.54 22.64 -1.16
N GLY A 122 1.64 23.39 -1.11
CA GLY A 122 1.65 24.86 -1.23
C GLY A 122 1.53 25.39 -2.67
N ILE A 123 1.60 24.54 -3.69
CA ILE A 123 1.46 24.95 -5.10
C ILE A 123 -0.03 25.24 -5.36
N ALA A 124 -0.42 26.52 -5.44
CA ALA A 124 -1.81 26.93 -5.64
C ALA A 124 -2.34 26.62 -7.05
N ASP A 125 -1.47 26.75 -8.06
CA ASP A 125 -1.80 26.48 -9.46
C ASP A 125 -1.92 24.97 -9.72
N GLY A 126 -3.10 24.54 -10.19
CA GLY A 126 -3.40 23.14 -10.46
C GLY A 126 -2.57 22.55 -11.59
N ASP A 127 -2.27 23.33 -12.64
CA ASP A 127 -1.51 22.87 -13.79
C ASP A 127 -0.04 22.69 -13.43
N VAL A 128 0.52 23.61 -12.65
CA VAL A 128 1.89 23.48 -12.10
C VAL A 128 1.99 22.27 -11.18
N ARG A 129 0.99 22.05 -10.31
CA ARG A 129 0.94 20.88 -9.43
C ARG A 129 0.90 19.57 -10.21
N ASN A 130 0.13 19.52 -11.30
CA ASN A 130 0.05 18.38 -12.19
C ASN A 130 1.38 18.12 -12.94
N ALA A 131 2.05 19.17 -13.40
CA ALA A 131 3.35 19.06 -14.04
C ALA A 131 4.41 18.50 -13.08
N VAL A 132 4.46 19.00 -11.85
CA VAL A 132 5.37 18.48 -10.80
C VAL A 132 5.07 17.02 -10.47
N SER A 133 3.78 16.65 -10.34
CA SER A 133 3.38 15.26 -10.12
C SER A 133 3.83 14.34 -11.26
N THR A 134 3.68 14.79 -12.50
CA THR A 134 4.12 14.05 -13.70
C THR A 134 5.64 13.88 -13.71
N LEU A 135 6.40 14.93 -13.40
CA LEU A 135 7.86 14.85 -13.30
C LEU A 135 8.30 13.84 -12.24
N VAL A 136 7.72 13.91 -11.04
CA VAL A 136 8.02 12.96 -9.94
C VAL A 136 7.70 11.53 -10.37
N LYS A 137 6.58 11.33 -11.08
CA LYS A 137 6.19 10.01 -11.62
C LYS A 137 7.21 9.47 -12.64
N VAL A 138 7.68 10.31 -13.56
CA VAL A 138 8.68 9.93 -14.57
C VAL A 138 10.02 9.58 -13.91
N LEU A 139 10.46 10.38 -12.94
CA LEU A 139 11.71 10.12 -12.22
C LEU A 139 11.64 8.87 -11.33
N ALA A 140 10.46 8.57 -10.77
CA ALA A 140 10.24 7.35 -9.99
C ALA A 140 10.22 6.08 -10.85
N ASN A 141 9.78 6.20 -12.11
CA ASN A 141 9.66 5.09 -13.07
C ASN A 141 10.47 5.36 -14.36
N PRO A 142 11.81 5.42 -14.30
CA PRO A 142 12.64 5.81 -15.45
C PRO A 142 12.56 4.87 -16.67
N GLY A 143 11.93 3.68 -16.53
CA GLY A 143 11.77 2.70 -17.59
C GLY A 143 10.42 2.72 -18.34
N GLU A 144 9.47 3.58 -17.96
CA GLU A 144 8.14 3.68 -18.61
C GLU A 144 7.97 4.97 -19.44
N ALA A 145 9.01 5.78 -19.56
CA ALA A 145 9.01 6.96 -20.41
C ALA A 145 9.16 6.53 -21.88
N GLU A 146 8.03 6.21 -22.54
CA GLU A 146 7.95 6.25 -24.00
C GLU A 146 8.50 7.62 -24.46
N PRO A 147 9.49 7.67 -25.35
CA PRO A 147 10.03 8.92 -25.84
C PRO A 147 8.90 9.65 -26.56
N VAL A 148 8.49 10.80 -26.01
CA VAL A 148 7.62 11.73 -26.71
C VAL A 148 8.38 12.15 -27.98
N SER A 149 8.01 11.53 -29.10
CA SER A 149 8.50 11.80 -30.44
C SER A 149 8.22 13.27 -30.81
N ALA A 150 9.11 14.15 -30.36
CA ALA A 150 9.23 15.52 -30.80
C ALA A 150 10.48 15.65 -31.69
N ALA A 151 10.52 14.90 -32.80
CA ALA A 151 11.47 15.12 -33.89
C ALA A 151 11.03 14.41 -35.19
N GLN A 152 9.75 14.45 -35.53
CA GLN A 152 9.35 14.47 -36.93
C GLN A 152 9.47 15.92 -37.41
N ARG A 153 10.69 16.34 -37.72
CA ARG A 153 11.01 17.50 -38.58
C ARG A 153 12.49 17.43 -38.97
N ASP A 154 12.69 17.37 -40.28
CA ASP A 154 13.87 17.90 -40.98
C ASP A 154 15.18 17.10 -40.98
N LEU A 155 15.18 15.89 -41.56
CA LEU A 155 16.41 15.31 -42.14
C LEU A 155 16.27 14.79 -43.59
N ALA A 156 15.09 14.90 -44.21
CA ALA A 156 14.88 14.48 -45.61
C ALA A 156 15.00 15.62 -46.64
N ALA A 157 15.30 16.87 -46.22
CA ALA A 157 15.24 18.05 -47.09
C ALA A 157 16.61 18.69 -47.44
N LEU A 158 17.74 18.09 -47.06
CA LEU A 158 19.08 18.68 -47.29
C LEU A 158 20.06 17.81 -48.10
N ALA A 159 19.61 16.72 -48.73
CA ALA A 159 20.50 15.81 -49.48
C ALA A 159 20.21 15.67 -50.99
N GLY A 160 19.48 16.61 -51.60
CA GLY A 160 19.16 16.46 -53.03
C GLY A 160 18.72 17.73 -53.75
N ALA A 161 19.63 18.69 -53.94
CA ALA A 161 19.55 19.67 -55.02
C ALA A 161 20.87 20.45 -55.17
N GLY A 162 21.43 20.49 -56.39
CA GLY A 162 22.47 21.46 -56.81
C GLY A 162 23.91 20.93 -56.69
N ASP A 163 24.57 20.27 -57.66
CA ASP A 163 24.79 20.56 -59.09
C ASP A 163 26.12 21.32 -59.36
N VAL A 164 26.82 20.84 -60.41
CA VAL A 164 27.93 21.41 -61.22
C VAL A 164 29.29 21.66 -60.50
N LEU A 165 30.43 21.09 -60.94
CA LEU A 165 31.14 21.42 -62.18
C LEU A 165 32.26 20.41 -62.58
N PRO A 166 32.68 20.43 -63.86
CA PRO A 166 33.43 19.37 -64.58
C PRO A 166 34.94 19.66 -64.68
N GLU A 167 35.74 18.65 -65.07
CA GLU A 167 36.89 18.73 -66.01
C GLU A 167 37.34 17.28 -66.34
N LYS A 168 37.33 16.90 -67.64
CA LYS A 168 38.50 16.54 -68.50
C LYS A 168 39.25 15.26 -68.05
N ASP A 169 39.41 14.20 -68.85
CA ASP A 169 40.00 14.13 -70.19
C ASP A 169 39.59 12.84 -70.95
N GLU A 170 39.86 12.86 -72.26
CA GLU A 170 39.78 11.83 -73.33
C GLU A 170 38.47 11.69 -74.14
#